data_AF-A0A0W1QJU4-F1
#
_entry.id   AF-A0A0W1QJU4-F1
#
_cell.length_a   1.000
_cell.length_b   1.000
_cell.length_c   1.000
_cell.angle_alpha   90.00
_cell.angle_beta   90.00
_cell.angle_gamma   90.00
#
_symmetry.space_group_name_H-M   'P 1'
#
loop_
_entity.id
_entity.type
_entity.pdbx_description
1 polymer ?
#
loop_
_entity_poly.entity_id
_entity_poly.type
_entity_poly.pdbx_seq_one_letter_code
_entity_poly.pdbx_strand_id
1 'polypeptide(L)'
;MLAVLAWIVLGTWLTISLDYPRAFGSTCHRKCMFESYWFSTELIKHGSIRTYALFAWLWLMPAAVVGTFIYRRLNRASRSH
;
A
#
# COMPACT_ATOMS: atom_id res chain seq x y z
N MET A 1 -7.10 -6.64 17.04
CA MET A 1 -7.50 -7.68 16.07
C MET A 1 -8.64 -7.23 15.16
N LEU A 2 -9.76 -6.72 15.68
CA LEU A 2 -10.88 -6.23 14.86
C LEU A 2 -10.48 -5.21 13.79
N ALA A 3 -9.64 -4.22 14.15
CA ALA A 3 -9.12 -3.25 13.18
C ALA A 3 -8.32 -3.89 12.04
N VAL A 4 -7.56 -4.97 12.33
CA VAL A 4 -6.76 -5.69 11.32
C VAL A 4 -7.65 -6.55 10.43
N LEU A 5 -8.71 -7.14 10.98
CA LEU A 5 -9.69 -7.90 10.19
C LEU A 5 -10.50 -6.98 9.27
N ALA A 6 -11.02 -5.88 9.81
CA ALA A 6 -11.66 -4.83 9.02
C ALA A 6 -10.71 -4.32 7.94
N TRP A 7 -9.41 -4.19 8.26
CA TRP A 7 -8.39 -3.84 7.29
C TRP A 7 -8.33 -4.87 6.14
N ILE A 8 -8.05 -6.14 6.45
CA ILE A 8 -7.91 -7.18 5.42
C ILE A 8 -9.17 -7.27 4.54
N VAL A 9 -10.36 -7.19 5.13
CA VAL A 9 -11.63 -7.24 4.41
C VAL A 9 -11.79 -6.04 3.47
N LEU A 10 -11.51 -4.83 3.93
CA LEU A 10 -11.63 -3.63 3.09
C LEU A 10 -10.65 -3.67 1.90
N GLY A 11 -9.40 -4.06 2.17
CA GLY A 11 -8.38 -4.22 1.13
C GLY A 11 -8.76 -5.29 0.10
N THR A 12 -9.30 -6.42 0.56
CA THR A 12 -9.77 -7.52 -0.31
C THR A 12 -10.96 -7.07 -1.15
N TRP A 13 -11.93 -6.38 -0.55
CA TRP A 13 -13.11 -5.83 -1.23
C TRP A 13 -12.72 -4.83 -2.32
N LEU A 14 -11.79 -3.92 -2.03
CA LEU A 14 -11.27 -2.96 -3.01
C LEU A 14 -10.51 -3.66 -4.15
N THR A 15 -9.72 -4.68 -3.82
CA THR A 15 -8.96 -5.46 -4.82
C THR A 15 -9.89 -6.19 -5.78
N ILE A 16 -10.93 -6.86 -5.26
CA ILE A 16 -11.95 -7.54 -6.07
C ILE A 16 -12.76 -6.52 -6.88
N SER A 17 -13.19 -5.42 -6.26
CA SER A 17 -14.03 -4.41 -6.94
C SER A 17 -13.32 -3.68 -8.09
N LEU A 18 -11.98 -3.62 -8.06
CA LEU A 18 -11.18 -2.97 -9.09
C LEU A 18 -10.52 -3.98 -10.06
N ASP A 19 -10.80 -5.28 -9.88
CA ASP A 19 -10.12 -6.39 -10.58
C ASP A 19 -8.58 -6.21 -10.56
N TYR A 20 -8.08 -5.66 -9.45
CA TYR A 20 -6.67 -5.36 -9.29
C TYR A 20 -5.92 -6.65 -8.92
N PRO A 21 -4.71 -6.92 -9.46
CA PRO A 21 -3.93 -6.11 -10.40
C PRO A 21 -4.13 -6.44 -11.90
N ARG A 22 -5.09 -7.30 -12.25
CA ARG A 22 -5.30 -7.76 -13.64
C ARG A 22 -5.82 -6.66 -14.55
N ALA A 23 -6.75 -5.83 -14.09
CA ALA A 23 -7.28 -4.68 -14.84
C ALA A 23 -6.21 -3.62 -15.15
N PHE A 24 -5.08 -3.63 -14.44
CA PHE A 24 -3.99 -2.67 -14.59
C PHE A 24 -2.76 -3.30 -15.29
N GLY A 25 -2.97 -4.42 -16.01
CA GLY A 25 -1.98 -4.99 -16.92
C GLY A 25 -1.00 -5.99 -16.28
N SER A 26 -1.17 -6.37 -15.01
CA SER A 26 -0.26 -7.36 -14.41
C SER A 26 -0.65 -8.79 -14.85
N THR A 27 0.29 -9.53 -15.42
CA THR A 27 0.14 -10.94 -15.83
C THR A 27 0.50 -11.94 -14.72
N CYS A 28 0.83 -11.44 -13.53
CA CYS A 28 1.46 -12.25 -12.49
C CYS A 28 0.42 -12.98 -11.61
N HIS A 29 0.60 -14.31 -11.42
CA HIS A 29 -0.41 -15.20 -10.80
C HIS A 29 -0.10 -15.70 -9.37
N ARG A 30 1.14 -15.63 -8.86
CA ARG A 30 1.48 -16.29 -7.57
C ARG A 30 2.47 -15.58 -6.63
N LYS A 31 3.26 -14.59 -7.07
CA LYS A 31 4.30 -13.96 -6.21
C LYS A 31 4.52 -12.46 -6.51
N CYS A 32 3.43 -11.70 -6.59
CA CYS A 32 3.47 -10.37 -7.19
C CYS A 32 3.49 -9.23 -6.19
N MET A 33 3.66 -9.45 -4.87
CA MET A 33 3.52 -8.35 -3.90
C MET A 33 4.34 -7.11 -4.27
N PHE A 34 5.63 -7.30 -4.60
CA PHE A 34 6.50 -6.19 -5.02
C PHE A 34 6.09 -5.59 -6.37
N GLU A 35 5.64 -6.42 -7.31
CA GLU A 35 5.22 -5.96 -8.63
C GLU A 35 3.88 -5.21 -8.57
N SER A 36 2.96 -5.62 -7.70
CA SER A 36 1.75 -4.87 -7.36
C SER A 36 2.11 -3.50 -6.78
N TYR A 37 3.09 -3.40 -5.88
CA TYR A 37 3.58 -2.09 -5.44
C TYR A 37 4.16 -1.27 -6.60
N TRP A 38 4.87 -1.88 -7.54
CA TRP A 38 5.42 -1.19 -8.71
C TRP A 38 4.33 -0.67 -9.65
N PHE A 39 3.31 -1.49 -9.93
CA PHE A 39 2.14 -1.10 -10.71
C PHE A 39 1.17 -0.18 -9.94
N SER A 40 1.38 0.08 -8.64
CA SER A 40 0.53 1.00 -7.87
C SER A 40 0.60 2.44 -8.38
N THR A 41 1.67 2.83 -9.11
CA THR A 41 1.74 4.15 -9.76
C THR A 41 0.74 4.30 -10.91
N GLU A 42 0.32 3.21 -11.57
CA GLU A 42 -0.76 3.24 -12.57
C GLU A 42 -2.12 3.57 -11.93
N LEU A 43 -2.33 3.27 -10.64
CA LEU A 43 -3.57 3.63 -9.93
C LEU A 43 -3.74 5.14 -9.80
N ILE A 44 -2.63 5.88 -9.73
CA ILE A 44 -2.64 7.35 -9.69
C ILE A 44 -3.04 7.91 -11.05
N LYS A 45 -2.63 7.26 -12.16
CA LYS A 45 -2.98 7.71 -13.52
C LYS A 45 -4.46 7.54 -13.85
N HIS A 46 -5.12 6.52 -13.29
CA HIS A 46 -6.55 6.30 -13.50
C HIS A 46 -7.45 7.30 -12.74
N GLY A 47 -6.92 8.08 -11.79
CA GLY A 47 -7.59 9.25 -11.21
C GLY A 47 -8.90 9.00 -10.45
N SER A 48 -9.22 7.76 -10.07
CA SER A 48 -10.48 7.43 -9.38
C SER A 48 -10.31 7.48 -7.86
N ILE A 49 -11.31 7.97 -7.13
CA ILE A 49 -11.33 7.93 -5.66
C ILE A 49 -11.04 6.53 -5.11
N ARG A 50 -11.53 5.48 -5.78
CA ARG A 50 -11.31 4.09 -5.38
C ARG A 50 -9.86 3.65 -5.62
N THR A 51 -9.21 4.14 -6.67
CA THR A 51 -7.80 3.83 -6.94
C THR A 51 -6.87 4.53 -5.96
N TYR A 52 -7.17 5.79 -5.59
CA TYR A 52 -6.45 6.49 -4.52
C TYR A 52 -6.60 5.81 -3.16
N ALA A 53 -7.81 5.34 -2.83
CA ALA A 53 -8.06 4.59 -1.60
C ALA A 53 -7.23 3.30 -1.56
N LEU A 54 -7.19 2.53 -2.64
CA LEU A 54 -6.39 1.30 -2.74
C LEU A 54 -4.88 1.60 -2.68
N PHE A 55 -4.42 2.69 -3.29
CA PHE A 55 -3.04 3.14 -3.20
C PHE A 55 -2.64 3.50 -1.77
N ALA A 56 -3.42 4.35 -1.10
CA ALA A 56 -3.16 4.72 0.30
C ALA A 56 -3.16 3.48 1.20
N TRP A 57 -4.08 2.56 0.95
CA TRP A 57 -4.19 1.30 1.66
C TRP A 57 -2.95 0.41 1.55
N LEU A 58 -2.45 0.22 0.32
CA LEU A 58 -1.21 -0.52 0.06
C LEU A 58 -0.03 0.17 0.75
N TRP A 59 0.09 1.49 0.61
CA TRP A 59 1.24 2.24 1.10
C TRP A 59 1.29 2.46 2.61
N LEU A 60 0.22 2.15 3.35
CA LEU A 60 0.18 2.32 4.81
C LEU A 60 1.23 1.51 5.55
N MET A 61 1.48 0.26 5.14
CA MET A 61 2.52 -0.59 5.74
C MET A 61 3.94 -0.07 5.48
N PRO A 62 4.35 0.17 4.21
CA PRO A 62 5.64 0.80 3.91
C PRO A 62 5.81 2.16 4.59
N ALA A 63 4.77 3.01 4.58
CA ALA A 63 4.82 4.33 5.22
C ALA A 63 5.04 4.23 6.73
N ALA A 64 4.42 3.26 7.41
CA ALA A 64 4.67 3.02 8.83
C ALA A 64 6.11 2.55 9.10
N VAL A 65 6.66 1.67 8.25
CA VAL A 65 8.06 1.20 8.37
C VAL A 65 9.05 2.35 8.12
N VAL A 66 8.86 3.10 7.03
CA VAL A 66 9.72 4.24 6.68
C VAL A 66 9.61 5.34 7.74
N GLY A 67 8.39 5.67 8.16
CA GLY A 67 8.13 6.67 9.19
C GLY A 67 8.77 6.31 10.54
N THR A 68 8.69 5.06 10.97
CA THR A 68 9.38 4.60 12.19
C THR A 68 10.90 4.62 12.04
N PHE A 69 11.43 4.28 10.86
CA PHE A 69 12.87 4.36 10.59
C PHE A 69 13.39 5.81 10.64
N ILE A 70 12.68 6.74 10.00
CA ILE A 70 12.99 8.18 10.02
C ILE A 70 12.87 8.71 11.45
N TYR A 71 11.77 8.42 12.15
CA TYR A 71 11.56 8.83 13.54
C TYR A 71 12.70 8.37 14.43
N ARG A 72 13.09 7.08 14.35
CA ARG A 72 14.23 6.56 15.12
C ARG A 72 15.55 7.26 14.77
N ARG A 73 15.78 7.57 13.50
CA ARG A 73 17.00 8.27 13.05
C ARG A 73 17.06 9.70 13.59
N LEU A 74 15.95 10.44 13.51
CA LEU A 74 15.84 11.80 14.04
C LEU A 74 15.97 11.83 15.56
N ASN A 75 15.34 10.88 16.25
CA ASN A 75 15.40 10.79 17.71
C ASN A 75 16.78 10.35 18.21
N ARG A 76 17.52 9.56 17.43
CA ARG A 76 18.95 9.25 17.71
C ARG A 76 19.85 10.46 17.48
N ALA A 77 19.63 11.20 16.39
CA ALA A 77 20.39 12.42 16.10
C ALA A 77 20.20 13.48 17.21
N SER A 78 18.97 13.63 17.72
CA SER A 78 18.65 14.57 18.80
C SER A 78 19.20 14.18 20.18
N ARG A 79 19.59 12.91 20.40
CA ARG A 79 20.18 12.45 21.68
C ARG A 79 21.71 12.47 21.70
N SER A 80 22.33 12.69 20.54
CA SER A 80 23.78 12.71 20.39
C SER A 80 24.36 14.13 20.34
N HIS A 81 23.51 15.13 20.58
CA HIS A 81 23.80 16.56 20.63
C HIS A 81 23.30 17.08 21.98
#